data_AF-A0A5E4FES6-F1
#
_entry.id   AF-A0A5E4FES6-F1
#
_cell.length_a   1.000
_cell.length_b   1.000
_cell.length_c   1.000
_cell.angle_alpha   90.00
_cell.angle_beta   90.00
_cell.angle_gamma   90.00
#
_symmetry.space_group_name_H-M   'P 1'
#
loop_
_entity.id
_entity.type
_entity.pdbx_description
1 polymer ?
#
loop_
_entity_poly.entity_id
_entity_poly.type
_entity_poly.pdbx_seq_one_letter_code
_entity_poly.pdbx_strand_id
1 'polypeptide(L)'
;MAFSVARRAAAVPLLLVNGTYRKSVRSYLDSSIVQYQLQRMNDHGSLKGKLAHSRSTLEVPIFWFIHGEPLLVDKHYQAKALSDMVIVVQSEPSSWESHLQCNGQPLLWDLRRPIKAALAAASEHLAGLLPLHLAYSQAHETAIEDWMWSVGCNPYSITSQGWNISQFQSDTISRSYIITTLEESVQMVNSAIHLLVMERTTEKTFKLVQSQERELINKYNYVVSLWRRISTVTGELRYVDAMRLLYTLEEASKGFVDQVNTTIAILHPIHCTRERKVHVVFNVTTIPAFLVVLGVLYLVLRPRRPKPKIN
;
A
#
# COMPACT_ATOMS: atom_id res chain seq x y z
N MET A 1 15.39 21.54 -10.04
CA MET A 1 16.48 21.12 -9.11
C MET A 1 16.70 19.61 -9.10
N ALA A 2 15.66 18.77 -8.96
CA ALA A 2 15.81 17.31 -8.97
C ALA A 2 16.56 16.76 -10.19
N PHE A 3 16.18 17.19 -11.39
CA PHE A 3 16.81 16.77 -12.66
C PHE A 3 18.32 17.09 -12.72
N SER A 4 18.72 18.33 -12.42
CA SER A 4 20.12 18.74 -12.48
C SER A 4 20.99 18.02 -11.45
N VAL A 5 20.45 17.78 -10.26
CA VAL A 5 21.15 17.09 -9.17
C VAL A 5 21.33 15.60 -9.47
N ALA A 6 20.39 14.97 -10.17
CA ALA A 6 20.42 13.54 -10.47
C ALA A 6 21.13 13.17 -11.79
N ARG A 7 21.44 14.16 -12.64
CA ARG A 7 22.12 13.91 -13.92
C ARG A 7 23.56 13.46 -13.68
N ARG A 8 23.95 12.35 -14.30
CA ARG A 8 25.27 11.75 -14.23
C ARG A 8 25.73 11.35 -15.63
N ALA A 9 27.01 11.07 -15.76
CA ALA A 9 27.59 10.51 -16.98
C ALA A 9 28.39 9.26 -16.61
N ALA A 10 28.25 8.19 -17.38
CA ALA A 10 29.01 6.96 -17.19
C ALA A 10 29.58 6.47 -18.51
N ALA A 11 30.76 5.88 -18.44
CA ALA A 11 31.32 5.08 -19.51
C ALA A 11 30.73 3.67 -19.46
N VAL A 12 29.93 3.32 -20.46
CA VAL A 12 29.34 1.98 -20.59
C VAL A 12 30.11 1.20 -21.65
N PRO A 13 30.68 0.03 -21.30
CA PRO A 13 31.29 -0.85 -22.27
C PRO A 13 30.22 -1.52 -23.14
N LEU A 14 30.52 -1.65 -24.42
CA LEU A 14 29.69 -2.32 -25.42
C LEU A 14 30.54 -3.39 -26.09
N LEU A 15 30.01 -4.62 -26.14
CA LEU A 15 30.59 -5.68 -26.95
C LEU A 15 29.98 -5.60 -28.35
N LEU A 16 30.83 -5.48 -29.36
CA LEU A 16 30.44 -5.50 -30.76
C LEU A 16 30.46 -6.94 -31.29
N VAL A 17 29.69 -7.17 -32.36
CA VAL A 17 29.56 -8.47 -33.07
C VAL A 17 30.90 -9.09 -33.43
N ASN A 18 31.89 -8.26 -33.75
CA ASN A 18 33.24 -8.67 -34.11
C ASN A 18 34.12 -9.04 -32.89
N GLY A 19 33.54 -9.11 -31.69
CA GLY A 19 34.25 -9.40 -30.44
C GLY A 19 35.06 -8.21 -29.89
N THR A 20 34.97 -7.03 -30.52
CA THR A 20 35.71 -5.84 -30.06
C THR A 20 34.91 -5.06 -29.03
N TYR A 21 35.63 -4.46 -28.07
CA TYR A 21 35.03 -3.61 -27.06
C TYR A 21 35.01 -2.15 -27.53
N ARG A 22 33.84 -1.51 -27.44
CA ARG A 22 33.68 -0.07 -27.64
C ARG A 22 33.21 0.57 -26.33
N LYS A 23 33.84 1.68 -25.95
CA LYS A 23 33.36 2.50 -24.83
C LYS A 23 32.41 3.57 -25.36
N SER A 24 31.21 3.64 -24.79
CA SER A 24 30.22 4.70 -25.06
C SER A 24 30.00 5.52 -23.79
N VAL A 25 30.11 6.85 -23.88
CA VAL A 25 29.78 7.74 -22.77
C VAL A 25 28.30 8.08 -22.84
N ARG A 26 27.56 7.80 -21.77
CA ARG A 26 26.12 7.99 -21.68
C ARG A 26 25.78 8.96 -20.57
N SER A 27 24.94 9.94 -20.88
CA SER A 27 24.26 10.76 -19.88
C SER A 27 23.05 9.99 -19.35
N TYR A 28 22.85 9.99 -18.03
CA TYR A 28 21.71 9.33 -17.41
C TYR A 28 21.21 10.07 -16.17
N LEU A 29 19.96 9.81 -15.81
CA LEU A 29 19.36 10.16 -14.53
C LEU A 29 19.50 8.99 -13.57
N ASP A 30 20.06 9.25 -12.40
CA ASP A 30 20.06 8.32 -11.29
C ASP A 30 18.65 8.28 -10.66
N SER A 31 17.94 7.17 -10.85
CA SER A 31 16.54 7.04 -10.43
C SER A 31 16.38 7.23 -8.92
N SER A 32 17.33 6.76 -8.11
CA SER A 32 17.28 6.87 -6.65
C SER A 32 17.39 8.32 -6.18
N ILE A 33 18.27 9.10 -6.82
CA ILE A 33 18.46 10.52 -6.51
C ILE A 33 17.24 11.31 -6.99
N VAL A 34 16.71 11.02 -8.18
CA VAL A 34 15.48 11.64 -8.67
C VAL A 34 14.32 11.38 -7.70
N GLN A 35 14.10 10.12 -7.32
CA GLN A 35 13.05 9.71 -6.40
C GLN A 35 13.13 10.47 -5.08
N TYR A 36 14.31 10.47 -4.44
CA TYR A 36 14.54 11.17 -3.18
C TYR A 36 14.21 12.67 -3.27
N GLN A 37 14.65 13.33 -4.36
CA GLN A 37 14.39 14.76 -4.56
C GLN A 37 12.91 15.05 -4.82
N LEU A 38 12.23 14.23 -5.62
CA LEU A 38 10.80 14.37 -5.90
C LEU A 38 9.95 14.14 -4.64
N GLN A 39 10.29 13.14 -3.84
CA GLN A 39 9.62 12.86 -2.57
C GLN A 39 9.75 14.04 -1.60
N ARG A 40 10.96 14.59 -1.44
CA ARG A 40 11.21 15.75 -0.57
C ARG A 40 10.51 17.03 -1.03
N MET A 41 10.44 17.28 -2.34
CA MET A 41 9.64 18.41 -2.85
C MET A 41 8.14 18.25 -2.56
N ASN A 42 7.71 17.04 -2.18
CA ASN A 42 6.34 16.67 -1.95
C ASN A 42 6.07 16.30 -0.49
N ASP A 43 6.80 16.87 0.47
CA ASP A 43 6.54 16.76 1.92
C ASP A 43 5.11 17.20 2.33
N HIS A 44 4.29 17.70 1.38
CA HIS A 44 2.84 17.91 1.51
C HIS A 44 1.95 16.67 1.22
N GLY A 45 2.53 15.48 1.04
CA GLY A 45 1.84 14.19 1.22
C GLY A 45 1.08 13.62 0.02
N SER A 46 1.40 14.02 -1.22
CA SER A 46 0.63 13.67 -2.43
C SER A 46 1.20 12.55 -3.33
N LEU A 47 2.40 12.02 -3.06
CA LEU A 47 3.13 11.08 -3.97
C LEU A 47 3.36 9.71 -3.35
N LYS A 48 3.34 9.60 -2.01
CA LYS A 48 2.77 8.37 -1.45
C LYS A 48 1.35 8.42 -1.93
N GLY A 49 0.98 7.59 -2.90
CA GLY A 49 -0.42 7.35 -3.19
C GLY A 49 -1.07 7.17 -1.83
N LYS A 50 -1.77 8.22 -1.36
CA LYS A 50 -2.63 8.06 -0.22
C LYS A 50 -3.50 6.93 -0.72
N LEU A 51 -3.54 5.81 0.00
CA LEU A 51 -4.71 4.96 -0.13
C LEU A 51 -5.85 5.95 0.04
N ALA A 52 -6.46 6.36 -1.07
CA ALA A 52 -7.58 7.25 -1.07
C ALA A 52 -8.56 6.58 -0.10
N HIS A 53 -9.39 7.37 0.58
CA HIS A 53 -10.29 6.80 1.59
C HIS A 53 -11.21 5.67 1.06
N SER A 54 -11.16 5.36 -0.25
CA SER A 54 -11.45 4.06 -0.85
C SER A 54 -10.18 3.41 -1.44
N ARG A 55 -9.82 2.18 -1.04
CA ARG A 55 -8.64 1.44 -1.56
C ARG A 55 -8.83 0.92 -3.00
N SER A 56 -9.90 1.37 -3.66
CA SER A 56 -10.30 0.99 -5.00
C SER A 56 -9.61 1.78 -6.13
N THR A 57 -8.81 2.80 -5.80
CA THR A 57 -8.10 3.63 -6.78
C THR A 57 -6.62 3.74 -6.45
N LEU A 58 -5.75 3.34 -7.39
CA LEU A 58 -4.31 3.49 -7.32
C LEU A 58 -3.87 4.69 -8.16
N GLU A 59 -3.35 5.73 -7.51
CA GLU A 59 -2.71 6.85 -8.19
C GLU A 59 -1.22 6.55 -8.39
N VAL A 60 -0.80 6.44 -9.66
CA VAL A 60 0.60 6.19 -10.02
C VAL A 60 1.22 7.46 -10.60
N PRO A 61 2.13 8.13 -9.89
CA PRO A 61 2.80 9.30 -10.43
C PRO A 61 3.82 8.89 -11.51
N ILE A 62 3.64 9.41 -12.72
CA ILE A 62 4.55 9.20 -13.85
C ILE A 62 5.28 10.52 -14.13
N PHE A 63 6.58 10.54 -13.87
CA PHE A 63 7.44 11.70 -14.12
C PHE A 63 8.12 11.55 -15.49
N TRP A 64 7.76 12.43 -16.41
CA TRP A 64 8.26 12.42 -17.78
C TRP A 64 9.27 13.54 -18.01
N PHE A 65 10.55 13.19 -18.16
CA PHE A 65 11.64 14.13 -18.37
C PHE A 65 11.99 14.25 -19.84
N ILE A 66 11.84 15.46 -20.40
CA ILE A 66 12.15 15.75 -21.81
C ILE A 66 13.51 16.46 -21.88
N HIS A 67 14.42 15.96 -22.73
CA HIS A 67 15.76 16.53 -22.90
C HIS A 67 16.18 16.55 -24.38
N GLY A 68 16.97 17.53 -24.81
CA GLY A 68 17.46 17.58 -26.20
C GLY A 68 18.47 16.46 -26.50
N GLU A 69 19.40 16.23 -25.59
CA GLU A 69 20.46 15.22 -25.77
C GLU A 69 20.00 13.82 -25.34
N PRO A 70 20.64 12.74 -25.85
CA PRO A 70 20.39 11.38 -25.40
C PRO A 70 20.55 11.25 -23.88
N LEU A 71 19.48 10.85 -23.21
CA LEU A 71 19.41 10.68 -21.77
C LEU A 71 18.70 9.35 -21.46
N LEU A 72 19.24 8.62 -20.49
CA LEU A 72 18.69 7.35 -20.03
C LEU A 72 18.40 7.42 -18.52
N VAL A 73 17.70 6.43 -18.00
CA VAL A 73 17.54 6.14 -16.57
C VAL A 73 18.52 5.01 -16.23
N ASP A 74 19.30 5.20 -15.15
CA ASP A 74 20.25 4.21 -14.65
C ASP A 74 21.13 3.56 -15.74
N LYS A 75 21.65 4.40 -16.65
CA LYS A 75 22.59 4.06 -17.75
C LYS A 75 22.02 3.22 -18.91
N HIS A 76 20.93 2.48 -18.71
CA HIS A 76 20.44 1.48 -19.67
C HIS A 76 18.97 1.61 -20.06
N TYR A 77 18.15 2.27 -19.26
CA TYR A 77 16.70 2.24 -19.43
C TYR A 77 16.17 3.57 -20.01
N GLN A 78 15.06 3.54 -20.74
CA GLN A 78 14.33 4.76 -21.10
C GLN A 78 13.26 5.11 -20.06
N ALA A 79 12.73 4.09 -19.39
CA ALA A 79 11.81 4.25 -18.29
C ALA A 79 12.10 3.20 -17.22
N LYS A 80 11.78 3.51 -15.97
CA LYS A 80 11.98 2.61 -14.84
C LYS A 80 10.83 2.72 -13.85
N ALA A 81 10.32 1.57 -13.42
CA ALA A 81 9.41 1.45 -12.30
C ALA A 81 10.19 1.60 -11.00
N LEU A 82 9.70 2.44 -10.10
CA LEU A 82 10.12 2.50 -8.71
C LEU A 82 8.97 2.05 -7.81
N SER A 83 9.21 1.93 -6.51
CA SER A 83 8.20 1.46 -5.55
C SER A 83 6.95 2.34 -5.47
N ASP A 84 7.08 3.64 -5.75
CA ASP A 84 6.02 4.65 -5.56
C ASP A 84 5.81 5.56 -6.77
N MET A 85 6.59 5.39 -7.85
CA MET A 85 6.50 6.24 -9.05
C MET A 85 7.10 5.55 -10.27
N VAL A 86 6.84 6.12 -11.45
CA VAL A 86 7.47 5.73 -12.70
C VAL A 86 8.26 6.91 -13.25
N ILE A 87 9.51 6.67 -13.64
CA ILE A 87 10.35 7.69 -14.29
C ILE A 87 10.48 7.34 -15.77
N VAL A 88 10.19 8.30 -16.64
CA VAL A 88 10.34 8.19 -18.09
C VAL A 88 11.25 9.30 -18.59
N VAL A 89 12.13 8.98 -19.53
CA VAL A 89 12.99 9.94 -20.21
C VAL A 89 12.71 9.91 -21.71
N GLN A 90 12.54 11.10 -22.27
CA GLN A 90 12.40 11.33 -23.70
C GLN A 90 13.53 12.24 -24.19
N SER A 91 14.18 11.84 -25.28
CA SER A 91 15.25 12.60 -25.92
C SER A 91 14.93 12.92 -27.38
N GLU A 92 15.63 13.89 -27.98
CA GLU A 92 15.40 14.26 -29.39
C GLU A 92 15.65 13.13 -30.42
N PRO A 93 16.69 12.26 -30.28
CA PRO A 93 16.99 11.25 -31.29
C PRO A 93 15.92 10.15 -31.38
N SER A 94 15.36 9.96 -32.59
CA SER A 94 14.40 8.87 -32.86
C SER A 94 15.05 7.54 -33.24
N SER A 95 16.38 7.51 -33.31
CA SER A 95 17.17 6.31 -33.60
C SER A 95 18.48 6.40 -32.84
N TRP A 96 18.67 5.50 -31.88
CA TRP A 96 19.85 5.45 -31.03
C TRP A 96 20.35 4.02 -30.87
N GLU A 97 21.66 3.82 -31.02
CA GLU A 97 22.30 2.51 -30.93
C GLU A 97 22.23 1.96 -29.51
N SER A 98 21.40 0.93 -29.29
CA SER A 98 21.32 0.27 -28.01
C SER A 98 22.57 -0.56 -27.68
N HIS A 99 22.62 -1.09 -26.46
CA HIS A 99 23.66 -2.03 -26.07
C HIS A 99 23.43 -3.46 -26.60
N LEU A 100 22.29 -3.70 -27.25
CA LEU A 100 21.89 -5.01 -27.75
C LEU A 100 22.06 -5.08 -29.25
N GLN A 101 22.38 -6.27 -29.73
CA GLN A 101 22.57 -6.56 -31.14
C GLN A 101 21.78 -7.82 -31.51
N CYS A 102 21.23 -7.84 -32.72
CA CYS A 102 20.51 -8.98 -33.28
C CYS A 102 21.03 -9.23 -34.70
N ASN A 103 21.40 -10.48 -35.01
CA ASN A 103 21.91 -10.88 -36.34
C ASN A 103 23.06 -9.99 -36.86
N GLY A 104 23.96 -9.57 -35.97
CA GLY A 104 25.10 -8.74 -36.33
C GLY A 104 24.77 -7.25 -36.56
N GLN A 105 23.56 -6.81 -36.24
CA GLN A 105 23.14 -5.41 -36.34
C GLN A 105 22.76 -4.84 -34.96
N PRO A 106 23.11 -3.58 -34.66
CA PRO A 106 22.67 -2.93 -33.42
C PRO A 106 21.15 -2.74 -33.43
N LEU A 107 20.51 -3.08 -32.32
CA LEU A 107 19.11 -2.77 -32.13
C LEU A 107 18.98 -1.27 -31.89
N LEU A 108 18.14 -0.61 -32.68
CA LEU A 108 17.89 0.82 -32.60
C LEU A 108 16.72 1.12 -31.66
N TRP A 109 16.90 2.11 -30.80
CA TRP A 109 15.90 2.60 -29.88
C TRP A 109 15.39 3.96 -30.33
N ASP A 110 14.07 4.16 -30.27
CA ASP A 110 13.44 5.47 -30.44
C ASP A 110 13.38 6.18 -29.09
N LEU A 111 14.31 7.11 -28.84
CA LEU A 111 14.31 7.91 -27.60
C LEU A 111 13.30 9.06 -27.65
N ARG A 112 12.81 9.42 -28.85
CA ARG A 112 11.82 10.48 -29.06
C ARG A 112 10.41 10.01 -28.67
N ARG A 113 10.12 8.72 -28.80
CA ARG A 113 8.84 8.12 -28.41
C ARG A 113 9.04 6.92 -27.47
N PRO A 114 9.38 7.16 -26.19
CA PRO A 114 9.63 6.09 -25.21
C PRO A 114 8.34 5.40 -24.72
N ILE A 115 7.28 5.34 -25.52
CA ILE A 115 5.95 4.80 -25.16
C ILE A 115 6.08 3.33 -24.73
N LYS A 116 6.87 2.56 -25.47
CA LYS A 116 7.10 1.15 -25.18
C LYS A 116 7.73 0.94 -23.80
N ALA A 117 8.80 1.68 -23.51
CA ALA A 117 9.47 1.60 -22.21
C ALA A 117 8.57 2.12 -21.08
N ALA A 118 7.83 3.21 -21.32
CA ALA A 118 6.88 3.76 -20.35
C ALA A 118 5.76 2.76 -20.02
N LEU A 119 5.20 2.05 -21.01
CA LEU A 119 4.19 1.02 -20.81
C LEU A 119 4.75 -0.19 -20.04
N ALA A 120 5.98 -0.61 -20.34
CA ALA A 120 6.65 -1.66 -19.59
C ALA A 120 6.82 -1.25 -18.12
N ALA A 121 7.46 -0.09 -17.85
CA ALA A 121 7.66 0.40 -16.49
C ALA A 121 6.34 0.65 -15.73
N ALA A 122 5.30 1.17 -16.40
CA ALA A 122 4.01 1.37 -15.76
C ALA A 122 3.33 0.04 -15.40
N SER A 123 3.39 -0.96 -16.28
CA SER A 123 2.79 -2.27 -15.99
C SER A 123 3.59 -3.10 -14.98
N GLU A 124 4.92 -2.93 -14.93
CA GLU A 124 5.78 -3.44 -13.87
C GLU A 124 5.37 -2.83 -12.52
N HIS A 125 5.21 -1.51 -12.45
CA HIS A 125 4.75 -0.84 -11.23
C HIS A 125 3.33 -1.25 -10.80
N LEU A 126 2.40 -1.34 -11.76
CA LEU A 126 0.99 -1.60 -11.46
C LEU A 126 0.69 -3.04 -11.04
N ALA A 127 1.43 -4.01 -11.56
CA ALA A 127 1.07 -5.42 -11.40
C ALA A 127 2.27 -6.36 -11.24
N GLY A 128 3.50 -5.84 -11.12
CA GLY A 128 4.69 -6.67 -11.04
C GLY A 128 4.95 -7.46 -12.31
N LEU A 129 4.50 -6.98 -13.47
CA LEU A 129 4.83 -7.62 -14.74
C LEU A 129 6.34 -7.56 -14.98
N LEU A 130 6.94 -8.73 -15.18
CA LEU A 130 8.37 -8.86 -15.43
C LEU A 130 8.67 -8.88 -16.93
N PRO A 131 9.88 -8.41 -17.33
CA PRO A 131 10.38 -8.62 -18.67
C PRO A 131 10.33 -10.08 -19.12
N LEU A 132 9.92 -10.32 -20.37
CA LEU A 132 9.70 -11.66 -20.90
C LEU A 132 10.98 -12.51 -21.01
N HIS A 133 12.16 -11.87 -21.03
CA HIS A 133 13.42 -12.60 -21.00
C HIS A 133 13.80 -13.07 -19.59
N LEU A 134 13.12 -12.64 -18.52
CA LEU A 134 13.43 -13.10 -17.18
C LEU A 134 12.56 -14.33 -16.85
N ALA A 135 13.21 -15.46 -16.63
CA ALA A 135 12.55 -16.70 -16.24
C ALA A 135 13.15 -17.23 -14.93
N TYR A 136 12.33 -17.84 -14.07
CA TYR A 136 12.83 -18.50 -12.86
C TYR A 136 13.32 -19.91 -13.21
N SER A 137 14.60 -20.19 -12.90
CA SER A 137 15.16 -21.54 -13.04
C SER A 137 15.06 -22.29 -11.74
N GLN A 138 14.18 -23.30 -11.68
CA GLN A 138 14.04 -24.14 -10.49
C GLN A 138 15.33 -24.93 -10.19
N ALA A 139 16.09 -25.33 -11.22
CA ALA A 139 17.33 -26.08 -11.05
C ALA A 139 18.45 -25.26 -10.39
N HIS A 140 18.45 -23.94 -10.59
CA HIS A 140 19.46 -23.04 -10.05
C HIS A 140 18.93 -22.20 -8.87
N GLU A 141 17.64 -22.26 -8.59
CA GLU A 141 16.94 -21.42 -7.60
C GLU A 141 17.16 -19.92 -7.82
N THR A 142 17.39 -19.52 -9.08
CA THR A 142 17.67 -18.13 -9.46
C THR A 142 16.90 -17.70 -10.70
N ALA A 143 16.72 -16.39 -10.86
CA ALA A 143 16.28 -15.82 -12.13
C ALA A 143 17.40 -15.98 -13.18
N ILE A 144 17.01 -16.39 -14.38
CA ILE A 144 17.89 -16.52 -15.55
C ILE A 144 17.33 -15.69 -16.70
N GLU A 145 18.20 -15.29 -17.62
CA GLU A 145 17.82 -14.61 -18.84
C GLU A 145 17.61 -15.61 -19.98
N ASP A 146 16.37 -15.75 -20.44
CA ASP A 146 15.99 -16.47 -21.65
C ASP A 146 15.44 -15.51 -22.71
N TRP A 147 16.34 -15.03 -23.56
CA TRP A 147 16.03 -14.07 -24.62
C TRP A 147 15.11 -14.63 -25.72
N MET A 148 14.86 -15.95 -25.77
CA MET A 148 13.96 -16.55 -26.75
C MET A 148 12.53 -16.00 -26.65
N TRP A 149 12.11 -15.60 -25.45
CA TRP A 149 10.77 -15.07 -25.18
C TRP A 149 10.66 -13.55 -25.29
N SER A 150 11.78 -12.85 -25.52
CA SER A 150 11.81 -11.39 -25.71
C SER A 150 11.50 -11.00 -27.17
N VAL A 151 10.41 -11.54 -27.70
CA VAL A 151 9.94 -11.38 -29.09
C VAL A 151 8.46 -10.97 -29.15
N GLY A 152 8.00 -10.52 -30.32
CA GLY A 152 6.58 -10.21 -30.59
C GLY A 152 6.17 -8.76 -30.33
N CYS A 153 4.90 -8.40 -30.57
CA CYS A 153 4.41 -7.02 -30.48
C CYS A 153 3.93 -6.67 -29.06
N ASN A 154 4.85 -6.51 -28.10
CA ASN A 154 4.50 -6.15 -26.72
C ASN A 154 5.60 -5.31 -26.02
N PRO A 155 5.26 -4.56 -24.94
CA PRO A 155 6.21 -3.63 -24.28
C PRO A 155 7.51 -4.26 -23.77
N TYR A 156 7.47 -5.54 -23.41
CA TYR A 156 8.58 -6.28 -22.81
C TYR A 156 9.44 -7.04 -23.83
N SER A 157 9.01 -7.07 -25.10
CA SER A 157 9.79 -7.67 -26.17
C SER A 157 10.88 -6.71 -26.60
N ILE A 158 12.10 -6.89 -26.10
CA ILE A 158 13.21 -5.98 -26.40
C ILE A 158 13.58 -5.99 -27.89
N THR A 159 13.43 -7.12 -28.58
CA THR A 159 13.87 -7.29 -29.99
C THR A 159 12.91 -6.72 -31.04
N SER A 160 11.72 -6.26 -30.63
CA SER A 160 10.70 -5.70 -31.53
C SER A 160 10.40 -4.24 -31.20
N GLN A 161 9.65 -3.54 -32.04
CA GLN A 161 9.24 -2.16 -31.77
C GLN A 161 7.81 -2.04 -31.24
N GLY A 162 7.03 -3.12 -31.21
CA GLY A 162 5.63 -3.10 -30.78
C GLY A 162 5.47 -2.86 -29.28
N TRP A 163 4.33 -2.30 -28.89
CA TRP A 163 4.01 -1.99 -27.47
C TRP A 163 2.57 -2.36 -27.09
N ASN A 164 1.93 -3.26 -27.84
CA ASN A 164 0.58 -3.69 -27.54
C ASN A 164 0.55 -4.64 -26.35
N ILE A 165 -0.33 -4.40 -25.39
CA ILE A 165 -0.54 -5.32 -24.26
C ILE A 165 -1.24 -6.56 -24.79
N SER A 166 -0.64 -7.73 -24.59
CA SER A 166 -1.25 -9.00 -24.97
C SER A 166 -2.33 -9.41 -23.99
N GLN A 167 -3.25 -10.29 -24.41
CA GLN A 167 -4.25 -10.86 -23.50
C GLN A 167 -3.59 -11.56 -22.31
N PHE A 168 -2.48 -12.28 -22.54
CA PHE A 168 -1.70 -12.91 -21.47
C PHE A 168 -1.21 -11.88 -20.43
N GLN A 169 -0.70 -10.73 -20.87
CA GLN A 169 -0.27 -9.66 -19.97
C GLN A 169 -1.46 -9.05 -19.22
N SER A 170 -2.57 -8.81 -19.90
CA SER A 170 -3.82 -8.33 -19.28
C SER A 170 -4.37 -9.31 -18.23
N ASP A 171 -4.33 -10.60 -18.51
CA ASP A 171 -4.76 -11.65 -17.59
C ASP A 171 -3.81 -11.74 -16.39
N THR A 172 -2.50 -11.62 -16.61
CA THR A 172 -1.49 -11.61 -15.54
C THR A 172 -1.64 -10.39 -14.64
N ILE A 173 -1.91 -9.22 -15.21
CA ILE A 173 -2.25 -8.00 -14.46
C ILE A 173 -3.47 -8.29 -13.59
N SER A 174 -4.57 -8.77 -14.20
CA SER A 174 -5.82 -9.03 -13.49
C SER A 174 -5.65 -10.04 -12.36
N ARG A 175 -4.89 -11.13 -12.59
CA ARG A 175 -4.55 -12.13 -11.56
C ARG A 175 -3.82 -11.50 -10.37
N SER A 176 -2.88 -10.60 -10.62
CA SER A 176 -2.11 -9.95 -9.56
C SER A 176 -3.02 -9.12 -8.64
N TYR A 177 -3.97 -8.37 -9.21
CA TYR A 177 -4.99 -7.65 -8.44
C TYR A 177 -5.95 -8.57 -7.68
N ILE A 178 -6.42 -9.65 -8.33
CA ILE A 178 -7.31 -10.64 -7.70
C ILE A 178 -6.64 -11.29 -6.49
N ILE A 179 -5.41 -11.79 -6.66
CA ILE A 179 -4.66 -12.46 -5.58
C ILE A 179 -4.38 -11.50 -4.43
N THR A 180 -3.92 -10.28 -4.74
CA THR A 180 -3.64 -9.26 -3.72
C THR A 180 -4.90 -8.91 -2.91
N THR A 181 -6.02 -8.67 -3.59
CA THR A 181 -7.28 -8.32 -2.91
C THR A 181 -7.81 -9.48 -2.07
N LEU A 182 -7.69 -10.72 -2.55
CA LEU A 182 -8.06 -11.91 -1.79
C LEU A 182 -7.21 -12.04 -0.53
N GLU A 183 -5.88 -11.98 -0.65
CA GLU A 183 -4.96 -12.06 0.49
C GLU A 183 -5.25 -10.98 1.53
N GLU A 184 -5.41 -9.72 1.09
CA GLU A 184 -5.74 -8.61 1.97
C GLU A 184 -7.08 -8.81 2.69
N SER A 185 -8.10 -9.31 1.98
CA SER A 185 -9.41 -9.58 2.58
C SER A 185 -9.34 -10.70 3.62
N VAL A 186 -8.56 -11.75 3.37
CA VAL A 186 -8.32 -12.84 4.32
C VAL A 186 -7.59 -12.30 5.56
N GLN A 187 -6.52 -11.51 5.36
CA GLN A 187 -5.79 -10.90 6.46
C GLN A 187 -6.68 -9.99 7.30
N MET A 188 -7.52 -9.18 6.65
CA MET A 188 -8.46 -8.28 7.32
C MET A 188 -9.48 -9.05 8.17
N VAL A 189 -10.13 -10.07 7.60
CA VAL A 189 -11.09 -10.92 8.33
C VAL A 189 -10.41 -11.67 9.47
N ASN A 190 -9.24 -12.26 9.24
CA ASN A 190 -8.49 -12.98 10.27
C ASN A 190 -8.07 -12.06 11.42
N SER A 191 -7.66 -10.82 11.12
CA SER A 191 -7.31 -9.84 12.15
C SER A 191 -8.53 -9.49 13.02
N ALA A 192 -9.72 -9.33 12.42
CA ALA A 192 -10.95 -9.07 13.15
C ALA A 192 -11.40 -10.28 13.99
N ILE A 193 -11.30 -11.50 13.45
CA ILE A 193 -11.55 -12.72 14.23
C ILE A 193 -10.59 -12.82 15.41
N HIS A 194 -9.31 -12.48 15.22
CA HIS A 194 -8.34 -12.47 16.31
C HIS A 194 -8.71 -11.47 17.41
N LEU A 195 -9.26 -10.31 17.07
CA LEU A 195 -9.79 -9.37 18.07
C LEU A 195 -10.97 -9.98 18.86
N LEU A 196 -11.90 -10.67 18.20
CA LEU A 196 -12.99 -11.37 18.88
C LEU A 196 -12.49 -12.48 19.81
N VAL A 197 -11.47 -13.24 19.41
CA VAL A 197 -10.88 -14.30 20.23
C VAL A 197 -10.23 -13.76 21.50
N MET A 198 -9.69 -12.53 21.45
CA MET A 198 -9.09 -11.88 22.62
C MET A 198 -10.13 -11.37 23.62
N GLU A 199 -11.37 -11.15 23.19
CA GLU A 199 -12.45 -10.73 24.09
C GLU A 199 -13.02 -11.91 24.88
N ARG A 200 -12.86 -11.86 26.22
CA ARG A 200 -13.40 -12.87 27.12
C ARG A 200 -14.87 -12.59 27.42
N THR A 201 -15.72 -13.57 27.16
CA THR A 201 -17.14 -13.50 27.51
C THR A 201 -17.37 -13.88 28.98
N THR A 202 -18.06 -12.99 29.71
CA THR A 202 -18.68 -13.26 31.01
C THR A 202 -20.19 -13.50 30.85
N GLU A 203 -20.86 -14.04 31.87
CA GLU A 203 -22.31 -14.30 31.86
C GLU A 203 -23.15 -13.07 31.46
N LYS A 204 -22.76 -11.88 31.92
CA LYS A 204 -23.45 -10.60 31.60
C LYS A 204 -23.28 -10.23 30.11
N THR A 205 -22.09 -10.43 29.56
CA THR A 205 -21.78 -10.14 28.14
C THR A 205 -22.26 -11.20 27.17
N PHE A 206 -22.47 -12.44 27.61
CA PHE A 206 -22.86 -13.55 26.74
C PHE A 206 -24.19 -13.28 26.02
N LYS A 207 -25.19 -12.73 26.73
CA LYS A 207 -26.48 -12.35 26.13
C LYS A 207 -26.34 -11.27 25.04
N LEU A 208 -25.39 -10.35 25.20
CA LEU A 208 -25.12 -9.30 24.22
C LEU A 208 -24.44 -9.88 22.98
N VAL A 209 -23.45 -10.75 23.16
CA VAL A 209 -22.80 -11.45 22.03
C VAL A 209 -23.81 -12.30 21.25
N GLN A 210 -24.69 -13.02 21.95
CA GLN A 210 -25.72 -13.84 21.32
C GLN A 210 -26.67 -13.00 20.43
N SER A 211 -26.91 -11.74 20.78
CA SER A 211 -27.70 -10.83 19.93
C SER A 211 -26.98 -10.44 18.63
N GLN A 212 -25.65 -10.37 18.65
CA GLN A 212 -24.80 -9.97 17.51
C GLN A 212 -24.35 -11.17 16.65
N GLU A 213 -24.39 -12.39 17.20
CA GLU A 213 -23.91 -13.62 16.58
C GLU A 213 -24.46 -13.82 15.16
N ARG A 214 -25.78 -13.68 14.99
CA ARG A 214 -26.42 -13.90 13.68
C ARG A 214 -25.91 -12.93 12.62
N GLU A 215 -25.72 -11.67 12.97
CA GLU A 215 -25.22 -10.67 12.03
C GLU A 215 -23.74 -10.90 11.69
N LEU A 216 -22.92 -11.23 12.68
CA LEU A 216 -21.51 -11.59 12.50
C LEU A 216 -21.36 -12.79 11.56
N ILE A 217 -22.10 -13.87 11.81
CA ILE A 217 -22.08 -15.09 10.98
C ILE A 217 -22.57 -14.78 9.56
N ASN A 218 -23.63 -13.99 9.41
CA ASN A 218 -24.14 -13.62 8.08
C ASN A 218 -23.11 -12.82 7.28
N LYS A 219 -22.47 -11.81 7.88
CA LYS A 219 -21.42 -11.01 7.23
C LYS A 219 -20.20 -11.86 6.89
N TYR A 220 -19.77 -12.75 7.80
CA TYR A 220 -18.69 -13.70 7.53
C TYR A 220 -19.02 -14.63 6.37
N ASN A 221 -20.21 -15.26 6.38
CA ASN A 221 -20.65 -16.16 5.31
C ASN A 221 -20.75 -15.43 3.97
N TYR A 222 -21.15 -14.16 3.96
CA TYR A 222 -21.17 -13.34 2.76
C TYR A 222 -19.77 -13.15 2.18
N VAL A 223 -18.79 -12.78 3.00
CA VAL A 223 -17.38 -12.66 2.57
C VAL A 223 -16.84 -13.99 2.03
N VAL A 224 -17.07 -15.10 2.75
CA VAL A 224 -16.66 -16.44 2.30
C VAL A 224 -17.33 -16.83 0.98
N SER A 225 -18.60 -16.45 0.78
CA SER A 225 -19.31 -16.71 -0.48
C SER A 225 -18.67 -15.93 -1.65
N LEU A 226 -18.20 -14.71 -1.40
CA LEU A 226 -17.48 -13.91 -2.40
C LEU A 226 -16.12 -14.52 -2.73
N TRP A 227 -15.35 -14.97 -1.74
CA TRP A 227 -14.08 -15.69 -1.98
C TRP A 227 -14.30 -16.90 -2.90
N ARG A 228 -15.31 -17.73 -2.60
CA ARG A 228 -15.65 -18.90 -3.44
C ARG A 228 -16.04 -18.48 -4.85
N ARG A 229 -16.91 -17.47 -4.99
CA ARG A 229 -17.35 -16.98 -6.30
C ARG A 229 -16.19 -16.44 -7.13
N ILE A 230 -15.31 -15.64 -6.53
CA ILE A 230 -14.12 -15.11 -7.20
C ILE A 230 -13.20 -16.26 -7.62
N SER A 231 -12.98 -17.25 -6.75
CA SER A 231 -12.19 -18.44 -7.08
C SER A 231 -12.79 -19.22 -8.27
N THR A 232 -14.11 -19.42 -8.32
CA THR A 232 -14.78 -20.10 -9.43
C THR A 232 -14.63 -19.33 -10.74
N VAL A 233 -14.93 -18.02 -10.74
CA VAL A 233 -14.84 -17.17 -11.94
C VAL A 233 -13.39 -17.07 -12.44
N THR A 234 -12.42 -17.00 -11.52
CA THR A 234 -10.99 -17.02 -11.85
C THR A 234 -10.57 -18.37 -12.44
N GLY A 235 -11.12 -19.48 -11.92
CA GLY A 235 -10.92 -20.82 -12.46
C GLY A 235 -11.46 -21.00 -13.88
N GLU A 236 -12.54 -20.28 -14.24
CA GLU A 236 -13.07 -20.19 -15.60
C GLU A 236 -12.25 -19.26 -16.53
N LEU A 237 -11.12 -18.72 -16.05
CA LEU A 237 -10.26 -17.76 -16.76
C LEU A 237 -10.96 -16.42 -17.10
N ARG A 238 -12.09 -16.12 -16.43
CA ARG A 238 -12.87 -14.89 -16.66
C ARG A 238 -12.40 -13.76 -15.75
N TYR A 239 -11.15 -13.34 -15.90
CA TYR A 239 -10.50 -12.39 -14.99
C TYR A 239 -11.20 -11.03 -14.91
N VAL A 240 -11.73 -10.53 -16.04
CA VAL A 240 -12.48 -9.25 -16.06
C VAL A 240 -13.73 -9.32 -15.19
N ASP A 241 -14.43 -10.46 -15.20
CA ASP A 241 -15.61 -10.65 -14.37
C ASP A 241 -15.25 -10.83 -12.89
N ALA A 242 -14.14 -11.51 -12.60
CA ALA A 242 -13.60 -11.61 -11.24
C ALA A 242 -13.17 -10.25 -10.68
N MET A 243 -12.51 -9.41 -11.50
CA MET A 243 -12.09 -8.04 -11.14
C MET A 243 -13.28 -7.18 -10.70
N ARG A 244 -14.45 -7.32 -11.34
CA ARG A 244 -15.67 -6.59 -10.96
C ARG A 244 -16.19 -6.95 -9.57
N LEU A 245 -15.89 -8.15 -9.07
CA LEU A 245 -16.31 -8.60 -7.73
C LEU A 245 -15.37 -8.10 -6.62
N LEU A 246 -14.18 -7.62 -6.95
CA LEU A 246 -13.17 -7.21 -5.96
C LEU A 246 -13.62 -6.04 -5.10
N TYR A 247 -14.28 -5.04 -5.70
CA TYR A 247 -14.85 -3.91 -4.96
C TYR A 247 -15.89 -4.38 -3.92
N THR A 248 -16.79 -5.27 -4.31
CA THR A 248 -17.80 -5.85 -3.42
C THR A 248 -17.16 -6.68 -2.30
N LEU A 249 -16.07 -7.40 -2.60
CA LEU A 249 -15.32 -8.13 -1.58
C LEU A 249 -14.67 -7.19 -0.57
N GLU A 250 -14.05 -6.10 -1.03
CA GLU A 250 -13.43 -5.11 -0.14
C GLU A 250 -14.47 -4.48 0.79
N GLU A 251 -15.62 -4.06 0.25
CA GLU A 251 -16.73 -3.48 1.01
C GLU A 251 -17.29 -4.49 2.03
N ALA A 252 -17.51 -5.74 1.61
CA ALA A 252 -17.98 -6.81 2.50
C ALA A 252 -17.00 -7.09 3.64
N SER A 253 -15.70 -7.09 3.35
CA SER A 253 -14.63 -7.34 4.33
C SER A 253 -14.57 -6.21 5.37
N LYS A 254 -14.62 -4.95 4.92
CA LYS A 254 -14.71 -3.79 5.83
C LYS A 254 -15.98 -3.85 6.67
N GLY A 255 -17.12 -4.15 6.04
CA GLY A 255 -18.40 -4.28 6.73
C GLY A 255 -18.44 -5.40 7.79
N PHE A 256 -17.62 -6.44 7.65
CA PHE A 256 -17.40 -7.45 8.69
C PHE A 256 -16.54 -6.91 9.83
N VAL A 257 -15.41 -6.25 9.53
CA VAL A 257 -14.55 -5.61 10.53
C VAL A 257 -15.31 -4.59 11.36
N ASP A 258 -16.14 -3.77 10.72
CA ASP A 258 -16.95 -2.76 11.41
C ASP A 258 -17.93 -3.43 12.38
N GLN A 259 -18.57 -4.54 11.99
CA GLN A 259 -19.43 -5.30 12.89
C GLN A 259 -18.69 -5.91 14.08
N VAL A 260 -17.45 -6.36 13.85
CA VAL A 260 -16.59 -6.84 14.93
C VAL A 260 -16.26 -5.71 15.90
N ASN A 261 -15.85 -4.55 15.38
CA ASN A 261 -15.53 -3.39 16.20
C ASN A 261 -16.74 -2.87 16.99
N THR A 262 -17.94 -2.85 16.40
CA THR A 262 -19.16 -2.47 17.12
C THR A 262 -19.48 -3.48 18.22
N THR A 263 -19.32 -4.78 17.95
CA THR A 263 -19.51 -5.83 18.96
C THR A 263 -18.52 -5.65 20.12
N ILE A 264 -17.24 -5.44 19.83
CA ILE A 264 -16.21 -5.20 20.85
C ILE A 264 -16.50 -3.91 21.64
N ALA A 265 -16.93 -2.84 20.98
CA ALA A 265 -17.29 -1.59 21.64
C ALA A 265 -18.46 -1.75 22.63
N ILE A 266 -19.38 -2.69 22.40
CA ILE A 266 -20.45 -3.04 23.34
C ILE A 266 -19.90 -3.83 24.54
N LEU A 267 -18.87 -4.67 24.33
CA LEU A 267 -18.29 -5.54 25.36
C LEU A 267 -17.28 -4.81 26.27
N HIS A 268 -16.47 -3.91 25.72
CA HIS A 268 -15.38 -3.23 26.42
C HIS A 268 -15.80 -2.44 27.69
N PRO A 269 -16.87 -1.63 27.68
CA PRO A 269 -17.31 -0.88 28.86
C PRO A 269 -17.71 -1.80 30.03
N ILE A 270 -18.27 -2.97 29.73
CA ILE A 270 -18.68 -3.96 30.73
C ILE A 270 -17.45 -4.64 31.34
N HIS A 271 -16.39 -4.82 30.55
CA HIS A 271 -15.14 -5.37 31.05
C HIS A 271 -14.33 -4.36 31.89
N CYS A 272 -14.38 -3.08 31.52
CA CYS A 272 -13.69 -1.98 32.23
C CYS A 272 -14.40 -1.57 33.53
N THR A 273 -15.71 -1.78 33.63
CA THR A 273 -16.50 -1.55 34.85
C THR A 273 -16.39 -2.68 35.87
N ARG A 274 -15.37 -3.56 35.73
CA ARG A 274 -14.98 -4.56 36.73
C ARG A 274 -15.22 -3.99 38.10
N GLU A 275 -16.23 -4.52 38.79
CA GLU A 275 -16.73 -4.05 40.08
C GLU A 275 -15.53 -3.92 41.03
N ARG A 276 -14.89 -2.75 41.06
CA ARG A 276 -13.97 -2.41 42.13
C ARG A 276 -14.90 -2.27 43.30
N LYS A 277 -14.99 -3.33 44.10
CA LYS A 277 -15.38 -3.22 45.50
C LYS A 277 -14.36 -2.29 46.13
N VAL A 278 -14.58 -0.99 45.99
CA VAL A 278 -13.85 0.02 46.73
C VAL A 278 -14.31 -0.24 48.15
N HIS A 279 -13.49 -0.96 48.92
CA HIS A 279 -13.63 -1.02 50.35
C HIS A 279 -13.31 0.38 50.86
N VAL A 280 -14.31 1.26 50.80
CA VAL A 280 -14.27 2.53 51.51
C VAL A 280 -14.34 2.13 52.96
N VAL A 281 -13.18 2.07 53.63
CA VAL A 281 -13.11 1.93 55.07
C VAL A 281 -13.69 3.21 55.64
N PHE A 282 -15.00 3.20 55.88
CA PHE A 282 -15.71 4.30 56.54
C PHE A 282 -15.21 4.31 57.99
N ASN A 283 -14.18 5.10 58.26
CA ASN A 283 -13.63 5.25 59.60
C ASN A 283 -14.57 6.19 60.39
N VAL A 284 -15.55 5.58 61.08
CA VAL A 284 -16.63 6.23 61.85
C VAL A 284 -16.07 7.18 62.94
N THR A 285 -14.79 7.06 63.25
CA THR A 285 -14.03 7.91 64.20
C THR A 285 -13.78 9.34 63.70
N THR A 286 -13.92 9.63 62.41
CA THR A 286 -13.73 10.99 61.87
C THR A 286 -14.96 11.90 62.05
N ILE A 287 -16.15 11.31 62.18
CA ILE A 287 -17.42 12.03 62.38
C ILE A 287 -17.43 12.85 63.69
N PRO A 288 -17.05 12.31 64.87
CA PRO A 288 -17.00 13.11 66.09
C PRO A 288 -15.96 14.23 66.04
N ALA A 289 -14.84 14.04 65.34
CA ALA A 289 -13.82 15.09 65.19
C ALA A 289 -14.37 16.31 64.42
N PHE A 290 -15.12 16.09 63.34
CA PHE A 290 -15.78 17.17 62.60
C PHE A 290 -16.86 17.89 63.42
N LEU A 291 -17.61 17.16 64.26
CA LEU A 291 -18.61 17.76 65.15
C LEU A 291 -17.98 18.64 66.24
N VAL A 292 -16.83 18.24 66.79
CA VAL A 292 -16.08 19.07 67.76
C VAL A 292 -15.59 20.35 67.10
N VAL A 293 -15.01 20.26 65.91
CA VAL A 293 -14.52 21.44 65.17
C VAL A 293 -15.66 22.41 64.84
N LEU A 294 -16.81 21.90 64.40
CA LEU A 294 -18.02 22.71 64.16
C LEU A 294 -18.56 23.34 65.45
N GLY A 295 -18.55 22.62 66.57
CA GLY A 295 -18.95 23.15 67.88
C GLY A 295 -18.05 24.28 68.37
N VAL A 296 -16.74 24.13 68.20
CA VAL A 296 -15.75 25.18 68.54
C VAL A 296 -15.92 26.40 67.64
N LEU A 297 -16.09 26.20 66.33
CA LEU A 297 -16.35 27.29 65.37
C LEU A 297 -17.64 28.05 65.71
N TYR A 298 -18.71 27.34 66.08
CA TYR A 298 -19.96 27.96 66.51
C TYR A 298 -19.79 28.80 67.78
N LEU A 299 -18.99 28.33 68.75
CA LEU A 299 -18.69 29.07 69.97
C LEU A 299 -17.84 30.33 69.72
N VAL A 300 -16.86 30.24 68.81
CA VAL A 300 -15.96 31.36 68.47
C VAL A 300 -16.67 32.41 67.62
N LEU A 301 -17.52 31.99 66.68
CA LEU A 301 -18.25 32.89 65.77
C LEU A 301 -19.56 33.42 66.36
N ARG A 302 -19.91 33.06 67.60
CA ARG A 302 -21.13 33.55 68.26
C ARG A 302 -20.97 35.06 68.55
N PRO A 303 -21.79 35.94 67.94
CA PRO A 303 -21.65 37.37 68.10
C PRO A 303 -21.89 37.78 69.56
N ARG A 304 -20.90 38.44 70.18
CA ARG A 304 -21.03 38.99 71.54
C ARG A 304 -22.05 40.12 71.54
N ARG A 305 -23.01 40.06 72.47
CA ARG A 305 -24.10 41.04 72.61
C ARG A 305 -23.52 42.47 72.72
N PRO A 306 -24.07 43.45 71.99
CA PRO A 306 -23.61 44.84 72.09
C PRO A 306 -23.92 45.37 73.49
N LYS A 307 -22.92 45.99 74.13
CA LYS A 307 -23.09 46.65 75.44
C LYS A 307 -24.04 47.85 75.29
N PRO A 308 -24.95 48.08 76.25
CA PRO A 308 -25.87 49.20 76.21
C PRO A 308 -25.10 50.52 76.34
N LYS A 309 -25.38 51.48 75.45
CA LYS A 309 -24.93 52.86 75.59
C LYS A 309 -25.77 53.52 76.68
N ILE A 310 -25.11 54.06 77.70
CA ILE A 310 -25.69 54.99 78.67
C ILE A 310 -25.56 56.39 78.03
N ASN A 311 -26.63 57.18 78.14
CA ASN A 311 -26.82 58.53 77.55
C ASN A 311 -25.59 59.44 77.66
#